data_AF-A0A959J9G7-F1
#
_entry.id   AF-A0A959J9G7-F1
#
_cell.length_a   1.000
_cell.length_b   1.000
_cell.length_c   1.000
_cell.angle_alpha   90.00
_cell.angle_beta   90.00
_cell.angle_gamma   90.00
#
_symmetry.space_group_name_H-M   'P 1'
#
loop_
_entity.id
_entity.type
_entity.pdbx_description
1 polymer ?
#
loop_
_entity_poly.entity_id
_entity_poly.type
_entity_poly.pdbx_seq_one_letter_code
_entity_poly.pdbx_strand_id
1 'polypeptide(L)'
;MRSKLKKFTEFANTLLPHETAFLLSSQQFVDEEKLAILKQVDYNCRNIDQFTPYDDTIDKRKFSNLKNWITDRLNAIDVDAFFEWIIEMERKIMTDSIHLKEEKQLLKAIRNHRHPIAYFTKFYELVRSYDHFLLIRLRYEDHAITDHFLTEHKDQYLRVVAVNEQMHQATQDIVQQYSNSVAESKQWEEWLNQVFSDESMDGLNRYMALIRLSFIGFNYNKFGLLLEKFNYLDEKFTQGFFYSKRILLNYYNNRLLLHSRFNEYDLAIYYGYLSIRKKNHDYIFYVNNLCAVLLRQHRNEEALKLMRKAAPEMKVTKNFHNKIGYVAFYIKALNSNNLSKNAENYADTFLKAYEKEVLRFRWHLFFSVYLETLLFRKNHMKLLNLARKYKLPEKDKIYQARANYLPVIPWLIGLANYRSELITKKELILTLKESTEQLSDAQKSLPSFKNLVEDFKVFIPEITNLLIV
;
A
#
# COMPACT_ATOMS: atom_id res chain seq x y z
N MET A 1 9.28 5.06 -36.61
CA MET A 1 9.82 3.69 -36.60
C MET A 1 9.34 2.97 -35.33
N ARG A 2 8.74 1.76 -35.43
CA ARG A 2 8.43 0.96 -34.23
C ARG A 2 9.74 0.43 -33.67
N SER A 3 10.06 0.70 -32.40
CA SER A 3 11.26 0.12 -31.79
C SER A 3 11.16 -1.41 -31.79
N LYS A 4 12.22 -2.08 -32.24
CA LYS A 4 12.36 -3.54 -32.12
C LYS A 4 12.21 -3.90 -30.64
N LEU A 5 11.53 -5.03 -30.34
CA LEU A 5 11.28 -5.52 -28.97
C LEU A 5 10.38 -4.66 -28.04
N LYS A 6 9.74 -3.58 -28.51
CA LYS A 6 8.86 -2.72 -27.68
C LYS A 6 7.90 -3.49 -26.76
N LYS A 7 7.17 -4.48 -27.29
CA LYS A 7 6.20 -5.28 -26.52
C LYS A 7 6.85 -6.12 -25.42
N PHE A 8 8.08 -6.59 -25.63
CA PHE A 8 8.83 -7.33 -24.61
C PHE A 8 9.33 -6.38 -23.54
N THR A 9 9.88 -5.23 -23.93
CA THR A 9 10.30 -4.18 -22.98
C THR A 9 9.14 -3.70 -22.11
N GLU A 10 7.98 -3.42 -22.71
CA GLU A 10 6.78 -3.04 -21.97
C GLU A 10 6.35 -4.14 -20.99
N PHE A 11 6.40 -5.41 -21.40
CA PHE A 11 6.11 -6.55 -20.53
C PHE A 11 7.10 -6.67 -19.37
N ALA A 12 8.41 -6.65 -19.67
CA ALA A 12 9.46 -6.79 -18.68
C ALA A 12 9.42 -5.66 -17.63
N ASN A 13 9.07 -4.43 -18.05
CA ASN A 13 8.91 -3.30 -17.14
C ASN A 13 7.74 -3.45 -16.15
N THR A 14 6.83 -4.42 -16.36
CA THR A 14 5.77 -4.75 -15.39
C THR A 14 6.18 -5.80 -14.36
N LEU A 15 7.32 -6.48 -14.58
CA LEU A 15 7.82 -7.48 -13.64
C LEU A 15 8.37 -6.80 -12.38
N LEU A 16 8.55 -7.56 -11.31
CA LEU A 16 9.05 -7.08 -10.02
C LEU A 16 10.33 -7.85 -9.63
N PRO A 17 11.27 -7.24 -8.87
CA PRO A 17 12.52 -7.91 -8.48
C PRO A 17 12.38 -9.30 -7.87
N HIS A 18 11.38 -9.50 -7.01
CA HIS A 18 11.12 -10.83 -6.42
C HIS A 18 10.62 -11.85 -7.44
N GLU A 19 9.86 -11.42 -8.45
CA GLU A 19 9.41 -12.28 -9.55
C GLU A 19 10.62 -12.74 -10.37
N THR A 20 11.54 -11.82 -10.71
CA THR A 20 12.73 -12.16 -11.50
C THR A 20 13.74 -12.99 -10.71
N ALA A 21 13.86 -12.76 -9.40
CA ALA A 21 14.65 -13.60 -8.50
C ALA A 21 14.13 -15.05 -8.47
N PHE A 22 12.81 -15.24 -8.31
CA PHE A 22 12.18 -16.55 -8.38
C PHE A 22 12.37 -17.24 -9.75
N LEU A 23 12.24 -16.48 -10.84
CA LEU A 23 12.43 -17.02 -12.19
C LEU A 23 13.88 -17.46 -12.42
N LEU A 24 14.86 -16.70 -11.92
CA LEU A 24 16.28 -17.08 -12.00
C LEU A 24 16.63 -18.29 -11.14
N SER A 25 15.97 -18.49 -10.00
CA SER A 25 16.20 -19.67 -9.15
C SER A 25 15.51 -20.94 -9.65
N SER A 26 14.43 -20.79 -10.42
CA SER A 26 13.62 -21.91 -10.94
C SER A 26 13.90 -22.29 -12.40
N GLN A 27 14.70 -21.50 -13.13
CA GLN A 27 15.02 -21.78 -14.53
C GLN A 27 15.97 -22.98 -14.69
N GLN A 28 15.82 -23.70 -15.81
CA GLN A 28 16.69 -24.80 -16.25
C GLN A 28 16.99 -24.66 -17.75
N PHE A 29 17.37 -23.45 -18.19
CA PHE A 29 17.62 -23.16 -19.59
C PHE A 29 18.95 -23.74 -20.04
N VAL A 30 18.90 -24.53 -21.12
CA VAL A 30 20.10 -24.94 -21.89
C VAL A 30 20.52 -23.84 -22.88
N ASP A 31 19.56 -23.02 -23.32
CA ASP A 31 19.79 -21.92 -24.27
C ASP A 31 20.38 -20.70 -23.52
N GLU A 32 21.67 -20.47 -23.68
CA GLU A 32 22.40 -19.39 -23.01
C GLU A 32 21.86 -18.00 -23.35
N GLU A 33 21.34 -17.77 -24.57
CA GLU A 33 20.75 -16.49 -24.94
C GLU A 33 19.47 -16.22 -24.14
N LYS A 34 18.64 -17.23 -23.87
CA LYS A 34 17.45 -17.06 -23.03
C LYS A 34 17.83 -16.72 -21.59
N LEU A 35 18.87 -17.36 -21.06
CA LEU A 35 19.40 -17.05 -19.74
C LEU A 35 19.96 -15.63 -19.68
N ALA A 36 20.70 -15.20 -20.71
CA ALA A 36 21.21 -13.84 -20.83
C ALA A 36 20.06 -12.81 -20.84
N ILE A 37 19.01 -13.05 -21.63
CA ILE A 37 17.82 -12.18 -21.62
C ILE A 37 17.18 -12.14 -20.23
N LEU A 38 17.00 -13.29 -19.56
CA LEU A 38 16.39 -13.32 -18.22
C LEU A 38 17.23 -12.58 -17.17
N LYS A 39 18.56 -12.73 -17.21
CA LYS A 39 19.49 -11.96 -16.35
C LYS A 39 19.37 -10.46 -16.63
N GLN A 40 19.25 -10.06 -17.89
CA GLN A 40 19.04 -8.66 -18.26
C GLN A 40 17.69 -8.12 -17.77
N VAL A 41 16.64 -8.95 -17.81
CA VAL A 41 15.33 -8.62 -17.23
C VAL A 41 15.44 -8.40 -15.71
N ASP A 42 16.12 -9.28 -14.98
CA ASP A 42 16.34 -9.13 -13.53
C ASP A 42 17.14 -7.86 -13.21
N TYR A 43 18.23 -7.62 -13.94
CA TYR A 43 19.04 -6.41 -13.80
C TYR A 43 18.19 -5.15 -13.97
N ASN A 44 17.40 -5.07 -15.05
CA ASN A 44 16.53 -3.92 -15.31
C ASN A 44 15.41 -3.79 -14.26
N CYS A 45 14.95 -4.90 -13.67
CA CYS A 45 13.93 -4.86 -12.62
C CYS A 45 14.46 -4.29 -11.31
N ARG A 46 15.72 -4.60 -10.96
CA ARG A 46 16.42 -4.13 -9.76
C ARG A 46 16.99 -2.71 -9.92
N ASN A 47 17.39 -2.32 -11.12
CA ASN A 47 18.01 -1.03 -11.39
C ASN A 47 17.03 -0.10 -12.12
N ILE A 48 16.03 0.38 -11.38
CA ILE A 48 14.87 1.10 -11.94
C ILE A 48 15.23 2.40 -12.67
N ASP A 49 16.34 3.02 -12.27
CA ASP A 49 16.83 4.28 -12.83
C ASP A 49 17.88 4.08 -13.94
N GLN A 50 18.34 2.84 -14.16
CA GLN A 50 19.42 2.50 -15.09
C GLN A 50 18.99 1.40 -16.07
N PHE A 51 18.00 1.72 -16.90
CA PHE A 51 17.52 0.78 -17.92
C PHE A 51 18.62 0.48 -18.95
N THR A 52 18.94 -0.81 -19.10
CA THR A 52 19.85 -1.31 -20.13
C THR A 52 19.03 -1.93 -21.28
N PRO A 53 19.17 -1.43 -22.52
CA PRO A 53 18.46 -1.99 -23.68
C PRO A 53 18.72 -3.48 -23.89
N TYR A 54 17.71 -4.19 -24.39
CA TYR A 54 17.87 -5.59 -24.80
C TYR A 54 18.62 -5.68 -26.13
N ASP A 55 19.46 -6.71 -26.26
CA ASP A 55 20.16 -7.02 -27.50
C ASP A 55 19.16 -7.29 -28.63
N ASP A 56 19.20 -6.44 -29.64
CA ASP A 56 18.28 -6.50 -30.76
C ASP A 56 18.77 -7.43 -31.88
N THR A 57 19.97 -8.00 -31.77
CA THR A 57 20.51 -9.01 -32.68
C THR A 57 19.93 -10.41 -32.42
N ILE A 58 19.51 -10.69 -31.18
CA ILE A 58 18.90 -11.97 -30.78
C ILE A 58 17.54 -12.19 -31.48
N ASP A 59 17.25 -13.43 -31.88
CA ASP A 59 15.98 -13.80 -32.50
C ASP A 59 14.78 -13.41 -31.61
N LYS A 60 13.88 -12.59 -32.18
CA LYS A 60 12.62 -12.16 -31.56
C LYS A 60 11.78 -13.31 -31.03
N ARG A 61 11.84 -14.50 -31.63
CA ARG A 61 11.14 -15.71 -31.16
C ARG A 61 11.60 -16.10 -29.75
N LYS A 62 12.88 -15.92 -29.41
CA LYS A 62 13.40 -16.20 -28.06
C LYS A 62 12.76 -15.29 -27.01
N PHE A 63 12.63 -13.99 -27.30
CA PHE A 63 11.91 -13.05 -26.42
C PHE A 63 10.44 -13.42 -26.23
N SER A 64 9.75 -13.83 -27.31
CA SER A 64 8.34 -14.24 -27.23
C SER A 64 8.18 -15.52 -26.40
N ASN A 65 9.04 -16.50 -26.62
CA ASN A 65 9.03 -17.77 -25.88
C ASN A 65 9.35 -17.54 -24.40
N LEU A 66 10.34 -16.70 -24.11
CA LEU A 66 10.69 -16.36 -22.74
C LEU A 66 9.55 -15.60 -22.04
N LYS A 67 8.88 -14.67 -22.73
CA LYS A 67 7.71 -13.99 -22.18
C LYS A 67 6.60 -14.97 -21.78
N ASN A 68 6.29 -15.94 -22.64
CA ASN A 68 5.27 -16.95 -22.34
C ASN A 68 5.70 -17.81 -21.16
N TRP A 69 6.95 -18.28 -21.16
CA TRP A 69 7.51 -19.05 -20.05
C TRP A 69 7.45 -18.30 -18.72
N ILE A 70 7.83 -17.01 -18.69
CA ILE A 70 7.73 -16.16 -17.49
C ILE A 70 6.28 -16.10 -17.01
N THR A 71 5.34 -15.86 -17.93
CA THR A 71 3.91 -15.73 -17.61
C THR A 71 3.38 -17.03 -17.00
N ASP A 72 3.68 -18.16 -17.62
CA ASP A 72 3.23 -19.48 -17.17
C ASP A 72 3.83 -19.84 -15.80
N ARG A 73 5.12 -19.55 -15.60
CA ARG A 73 5.81 -19.81 -14.33
C ARG A 73 5.27 -18.98 -13.18
N LEU A 74 5.04 -17.69 -13.39
CA LEU A 74 4.46 -16.82 -12.36
C LEU A 74 3.01 -17.20 -12.08
N ASN A 75 2.20 -17.49 -13.11
CA ASN A 75 0.81 -17.93 -12.91
C ASN A 75 0.71 -19.24 -12.11
N ALA A 76 1.67 -20.16 -12.28
CA ALA A 76 1.68 -21.44 -11.57
C ALA A 76 1.87 -21.31 -10.05
N ILE A 77 2.45 -20.20 -9.58
CA ILE A 77 2.64 -19.90 -8.15
C ILE A 77 1.76 -18.75 -7.65
N ASP A 78 0.95 -18.14 -8.53
CA ASP A 78 0.13 -16.99 -8.19
C ASP A 78 -1.09 -17.44 -7.38
N VAL A 79 -1.14 -17.03 -6.11
CA VAL A 79 -2.22 -17.39 -5.20
C VAL A 79 -3.57 -16.82 -5.65
N ASP A 80 -3.59 -15.64 -6.29
CA ASP A 80 -4.83 -15.05 -6.80
C ASP A 80 -5.32 -15.86 -8.02
N ALA A 81 -4.40 -16.35 -8.88
CA ALA A 81 -4.78 -17.23 -10.00
C ALA A 81 -5.30 -18.60 -9.52
N PHE A 82 -4.69 -19.16 -8.48
CA PHE A 82 -5.17 -20.39 -7.86
C PHE A 82 -6.56 -20.22 -7.23
N PHE A 83 -6.82 -19.08 -6.58
CA PHE A 83 -8.14 -18.76 -6.04
C PHE A 83 -9.21 -18.68 -7.13
N GLU A 84 -8.96 -17.99 -8.24
CA GLU A 84 -9.89 -17.93 -9.38
C GLU A 84 -10.20 -19.33 -9.94
N TRP A 85 -9.19 -20.19 -10.03
CA TRP A 85 -9.38 -21.59 -10.44
C TRP A 85 -10.29 -22.36 -9.46
N ILE A 86 -10.12 -22.20 -8.15
CA ILE A 86 -11.00 -22.83 -7.14
C ILE A 86 -12.46 -22.42 -7.38
N ILE A 87 -12.71 -21.11 -7.50
CA ILE A 87 -14.06 -20.58 -7.68
C ILE A 87 -14.69 -21.05 -9.00
N GLU A 88 -13.90 -21.09 -10.08
CA GLU A 88 -14.39 -21.61 -11.37
C GLU A 88 -14.78 -23.10 -11.28
N MET A 89 -13.96 -23.91 -10.62
CA MET A 89 -14.23 -25.34 -10.42
C MET A 89 -15.46 -25.56 -9.54
N GLU A 90 -15.58 -24.82 -8.44
CA GLU A 90 -16.73 -24.91 -7.54
C GLU A 90 -18.02 -24.58 -8.29
N ARG A 91 -18.03 -23.47 -9.06
CA ARG A 91 -19.17 -23.10 -9.90
C ARG A 91 -19.56 -24.23 -10.85
N LYS A 92 -18.59 -24.83 -11.56
CA LYS A 92 -18.85 -25.92 -12.51
C LYS A 92 -19.41 -27.17 -11.84
N ILE A 93 -18.97 -27.49 -10.63
CA ILE A 93 -19.52 -28.60 -9.84
C ILE A 93 -20.96 -28.29 -9.42
N MET A 94 -21.21 -27.10 -8.86
CA MET A 94 -22.54 -26.70 -8.40
C MET A 94 -23.58 -26.60 -9.52
N THR A 95 -23.14 -26.31 -10.75
CA THR A 95 -24.02 -26.24 -11.93
C THR A 95 -23.98 -27.49 -12.80
N ASP A 96 -23.38 -28.58 -12.34
CA ASP A 96 -23.24 -29.85 -13.08
C ASP A 96 -22.63 -29.68 -14.49
N SER A 97 -21.75 -28.69 -14.66
CA SER A 97 -21.11 -28.36 -15.94
C SER A 97 -19.62 -28.72 -15.98
N ILE A 98 -19.13 -29.45 -14.99
CA ILE A 98 -17.73 -29.91 -14.92
C ILE A 98 -17.47 -31.02 -15.94
N HIS A 99 -16.35 -30.91 -16.67
CA HIS A 99 -15.95 -31.90 -17.66
C HIS A 99 -14.88 -32.86 -17.13
N LEU A 100 -14.76 -34.05 -17.73
CA LEU A 100 -13.79 -35.09 -17.35
C LEU A 100 -12.33 -34.59 -17.25
N LYS A 101 -11.92 -33.67 -18.12
CA LYS A 101 -10.56 -33.10 -18.08
C LYS A 101 -10.34 -32.29 -16.81
N GLU A 102 -11.35 -31.56 -16.37
CA GLU A 102 -11.32 -30.67 -15.22
C GLU A 102 -11.42 -31.48 -13.92
N GLU A 103 -12.23 -32.53 -13.91
CA GLU A 103 -12.24 -33.51 -12.81
C GLU A 103 -10.87 -34.14 -12.58
N LYS A 104 -10.21 -34.59 -13.67
CA LYS A 104 -8.84 -35.12 -13.59
C LYS A 104 -7.85 -34.09 -13.04
N GLN A 105 -8.03 -32.81 -13.37
CA GLN A 105 -7.20 -31.73 -12.82
C GLN A 105 -7.46 -31.53 -11.33
N LEU A 106 -8.72 -31.53 -10.89
CA LEU A 106 -9.09 -31.40 -9.49
C LEU A 106 -8.55 -32.57 -8.66
N LEU A 107 -8.80 -33.82 -9.08
CA LEU A 107 -8.27 -35.01 -8.40
C LEU A 107 -6.74 -34.99 -8.32
N LYS A 108 -6.07 -34.52 -9.39
CA LYS A 108 -4.62 -34.32 -9.36
C LYS A 108 -4.20 -33.25 -8.34
N ALA A 109 -4.95 -32.15 -8.22
CA ALA A 109 -4.67 -31.11 -7.23
C ALA A 109 -4.86 -31.62 -5.79
N ILE A 110 -5.89 -32.44 -5.54
CA ILE A 110 -6.15 -33.07 -4.24
C ILE A 110 -5.00 -34.02 -3.87
N ARG A 111 -4.61 -34.93 -4.77
CA ARG A 111 -3.52 -35.89 -4.52
C ARG A 111 -2.15 -35.24 -4.33
N ASN A 112 -1.91 -34.11 -4.99
CA ASN A 112 -0.64 -33.38 -4.89
C ASN A 112 -0.71 -32.23 -3.88
N HIS A 113 -1.74 -32.18 -3.05
CA HIS A 113 -1.88 -31.14 -2.06
C HIS A 113 -0.66 -31.13 -1.13
N ARG A 114 -0.12 -29.94 -0.89
CA ARG A 114 0.94 -29.69 0.08
C ARG A 114 0.52 -28.54 0.96
N HIS A 115 0.25 -28.84 2.23
CA HIS A 115 -0.14 -27.85 3.22
C HIS A 115 1.08 -27.05 3.74
N PRO A 116 0.96 -25.75 4.04
CA PRO A 116 -0.21 -24.89 3.79
C PRO A 116 -0.22 -24.22 2.41
N ILE A 117 -1.41 -24.22 1.79
CA ILE A 117 -1.71 -23.34 0.64
C ILE A 117 -2.33 -22.03 1.14
N ALA A 118 -2.30 -20.98 0.30
CA ALA A 118 -2.82 -19.68 0.67
C ALA A 118 -4.33 -19.68 0.95
N TYR A 119 -5.12 -20.36 0.11
CA TYR A 119 -6.58 -20.37 0.17
C TYR A 119 -7.12 -21.73 0.63
N PHE A 120 -6.55 -22.26 1.72
CA PHE A 120 -6.84 -23.62 2.19
C PHE A 120 -8.34 -23.85 2.50
N THR A 121 -9.00 -22.93 3.21
CA THR A 121 -10.44 -23.03 3.52
C THR A 121 -11.27 -23.23 2.25
N LYS A 122 -10.99 -22.44 1.21
CA LYS A 122 -11.75 -22.46 -0.04
C LYS A 122 -11.47 -23.72 -0.86
N PHE A 123 -10.23 -24.20 -0.84
CA PHE A 123 -9.89 -25.47 -1.46
C PHE A 123 -10.58 -26.64 -0.75
N TYR A 124 -10.59 -26.66 0.59
CA TYR A 124 -11.30 -27.67 1.37
C TYR A 124 -12.81 -27.67 1.07
N GLU A 125 -13.43 -26.48 1.01
CA GLU A 125 -14.85 -26.33 0.65
C GLU A 125 -15.15 -26.84 -0.76
N LEU A 126 -14.28 -26.55 -1.74
CA LEU A 126 -14.37 -27.10 -3.10
C LEU A 126 -14.32 -28.64 -3.09
N VAL A 127 -13.39 -29.24 -2.36
CA VAL A 127 -13.28 -30.71 -2.27
C VAL A 127 -14.55 -31.29 -1.64
N ARG A 128 -15.10 -30.66 -0.61
CA ARG A 128 -16.38 -31.07 0.01
C ARG A 128 -17.55 -31.00 -0.97
N SER A 129 -17.63 -29.93 -1.77
CA SER A 129 -18.65 -29.80 -2.81
C SER A 129 -18.51 -30.88 -3.88
N TYR A 130 -17.27 -31.22 -4.27
CA TYR A 130 -17.00 -32.29 -5.23
C TYR A 130 -17.30 -33.68 -4.65
N ASP A 131 -16.98 -33.91 -3.39
CA ASP A 131 -17.28 -35.15 -2.67
C ASP A 131 -18.78 -35.46 -2.68
N HIS A 132 -19.62 -34.47 -2.35
CA HIS A 132 -21.08 -34.60 -2.46
C HIS A 132 -21.54 -34.89 -3.89
N PHE A 133 -20.94 -34.20 -4.89
CA PHE A 133 -21.24 -34.43 -6.31
C PHE A 133 -20.95 -35.87 -6.73
N LEU A 134 -19.85 -36.45 -6.24
CA LEU A 134 -19.44 -37.83 -6.52
C LEU A 134 -20.35 -38.85 -5.81
N LEU A 135 -20.69 -38.60 -4.55
CA LEU A 135 -21.49 -39.51 -3.73
C LEU A 135 -22.90 -39.70 -4.29
N ILE A 136 -23.58 -38.61 -4.67
CA ILE A 136 -24.92 -38.65 -5.29
C ILE A 136 -24.88 -39.45 -6.61
N ARG A 137 -23.75 -39.44 -7.30
CA ARG A 137 -23.54 -40.10 -8.59
C ARG A 137 -22.88 -41.47 -8.47
N LEU A 138 -22.74 -42.01 -7.25
CA LEU A 138 -22.20 -43.33 -6.96
C LEU A 138 -20.75 -43.54 -7.51
N ARG A 139 -19.94 -42.48 -7.56
CA ARG A 139 -18.56 -42.54 -8.08
C ARG A 139 -17.55 -42.86 -6.97
N TYR A 140 -17.59 -44.11 -6.50
CA TYR A 140 -16.90 -44.54 -5.27
C TYR A 140 -15.36 -44.40 -5.29
N GLU A 141 -14.70 -44.67 -6.41
CA GLU A 141 -13.23 -44.59 -6.50
C GLU A 141 -12.74 -43.15 -6.31
N ASP A 142 -13.36 -42.20 -7.01
CA ASP A 142 -13.03 -40.78 -6.89
C ASP A 142 -13.44 -40.23 -5.52
N HIS A 143 -14.56 -40.69 -4.98
CA HIS A 143 -15.06 -40.32 -3.65
C HIS A 143 -14.08 -40.74 -2.54
N ALA A 144 -13.49 -41.95 -2.61
CA ALA A 144 -12.53 -42.39 -1.61
C ALA A 144 -11.32 -41.44 -1.49
N ILE A 145 -10.93 -40.78 -2.59
CA ILE A 145 -9.83 -39.81 -2.60
C ILE A 145 -10.27 -38.50 -1.93
N THR A 146 -11.48 -38.02 -2.20
CA THR A 146 -12.01 -36.79 -1.60
C THR A 146 -12.31 -36.96 -0.12
N ASP A 147 -12.94 -38.07 0.27
CA ASP A 147 -13.27 -38.39 1.66
C ASP A 147 -12.00 -38.52 2.54
N HIS A 148 -10.96 -39.17 2.01
CA HIS A 148 -9.67 -39.25 2.70
C HIS A 148 -9.08 -37.87 2.96
N PHE A 149 -9.03 -37.01 1.94
CA PHE A 149 -8.53 -35.63 2.06
C PHE A 149 -9.35 -34.83 3.10
N LEU A 150 -10.68 -34.92 3.06
CA LEU A 150 -11.56 -34.19 3.97
C LEU A 150 -11.37 -34.66 5.41
N THR A 151 -11.25 -35.97 5.63
CA THR A 151 -11.04 -36.55 6.95
C THR A 151 -9.68 -36.17 7.52
N GLU A 152 -8.61 -36.28 6.72
CA GLU A 152 -7.24 -35.94 7.13
C GLU A 152 -7.11 -34.46 7.55
N HIS A 153 -7.78 -33.56 6.83
CA HIS A 153 -7.59 -32.12 7.00
C HIS A 153 -8.70 -31.40 7.80
N LYS A 154 -9.66 -32.14 8.37
CA LYS A 154 -10.82 -31.60 9.07
C LYS A 154 -10.46 -30.67 10.22
N ASP A 155 -9.56 -31.09 11.11
CA ASP A 155 -9.19 -30.31 12.30
C ASP A 155 -8.47 -29.01 11.92
N GLN A 156 -7.60 -29.09 10.91
CA GLN A 156 -6.92 -27.91 10.36
C GLN A 156 -7.93 -26.94 9.73
N TYR A 157 -8.94 -27.44 9.01
CA TYR A 157 -10.01 -26.61 8.46
C TYR A 157 -10.77 -25.86 9.56
N LEU A 158 -11.18 -26.56 10.62
CA LEU A 158 -11.88 -25.94 11.75
C LEU A 158 -11.03 -24.87 12.43
N ARG A 159 -9.73 -25.15 12.62
CA ARG A 159 -8.77 -24.21 13.20
C ARG A 159 -8.61 -22.94 12.37
N VAL A 160 -8.42 -23.09 11.05
CA VAL A 160 -8.25 -21.98 10.11
C VAL A 160 -9.49 -21.09 10.06
N VAL A 161 -10.68 -21.70 10.08
CA VAL A 161 -11.96 -20.98 10.11
C VAL A 161 -12.10 -20.16 11.40
N ALA A 162 -11.79 -20.76 12.55
CA ALA A 162 -11.86 -20.08 13.84
C ALA A 162 -10.91 -18.86 13.92
N VAL A 163 -9.67 -19.00 13.41
CA VAL A 163 -8.71 -17.89 13.34
C VAL A 163 -9.21 -16.77 12.42
N ASN A 164 -9.80 -17.11 11.27
CA ASN A 164 -10.35 -16.11 10.35
C ASN A 164 -11.52 -15.33 10.98
N GLU A 165 -12.37 -15.99 11.77
CA GLU A 165 -13.46 -15.31 12.49
C GLU A 165 -12.91 -14.35 13.56
N GLN A 166 -11.93 -14.79 14.35
CA GLN A 166 -11.26 -13.92 15.33
C GLN A 166 -10.54 -12.74 14.67
N MET A 167 -10.01 -12.93 13.45
CA MET A 167 -9.41 -11.86 12.63
C MET A 167 -10.40 -10.73 12.31
N HIS A 168 -11.69 -11.05 12.17
CA HIS A 168 -12.73 -10.04 11.92
C HIS A 168 -12.89 -9.11 13.12
N GLN A 169 -12.93 -9.66 14.33
CA GLN A 169 -13.02 -8.89 15.58
C GLN A 169 -11.82 -7.95 15.74
N ALA A 170 -10.59 -8.48 15.56
CA ALA A 170 -9.37 -7.67 15.59
C ALA A 170 -9.41 -6.52 14.55
N THR A 171 -9.97 -6.78 13.36
CA THR A 171 -10.09 -5.77 12.31
C THR A 171 -11.00 -4.61 12.73
N GLN A 172 -12.14 -4.91 13.38
CA GLN A 172 -13.07 -3.87 13.83
C GLN A 172 -12.40 -2.94 14.84
N ASP A 173 -11.72 -3.49 15.85
CA ASP A 173 -11.04 -2.71 16.89
C ASP A 173 -9.92 -1.83 16.30
N ILE A 174 -9.07 -2.40 15.44
CA ILE A 174 -7.95 -1.69 14.81
C ILE A 174 -8.46 -0.54 13.92
N VAL A 175 -9.48 -0.78 13.11
CA VAL A 175 -10.03 0.24 12.19
C VAL A 175 -10.78 1.33 12.97
N GLN A 176 -11.51 0.98 14.03
CA GLN A 176 -12.18 1.94 14.89
C GLN A 176 -11.18 2.83 15.63
N GLN A 177 -10.07 2.25 16.13
CA GLN A 177 -8.98 3.03 16.71
C GLN A 177 -8.40 4.02 15.70
N TYR A 178 -8.12 3.56 14.46
CA TYR A 178 -7.57 4.41 13.42
C TYR A 178 -8.50 5.58 13.04
N SER A 179 -9.81 5.32 13.04
CA SER A 179 -10.82 6.30 12.60
C SER A 179 -11.17 7.31 13.69
N ASN A 180 -11.38 6.84 14.94
CA ASN A 180 -11.98 7.62 16.01
C ASN A 180 -11.04 7.85 17.22
N SER A 181 -9.89 7.17 17.29
CA SER A 181 -8.92 7.28 18.39
C SER A 181 -9.46 6.91 19.78
N VAL A 182 -10.55 6.14 19.84
CA VAL A 182 -11.23 5.73 21.09
C VAL A 182 -10.92 4.28 21.50
N ALA A 183 -10.63 3.38 20.56
CA ALA A 183 -10.39 1.95 20.85
C ALA A 183 -8.91 1.64 21.07
N GLU A 184 -8.59 0.70 21.98
CA GLU A 184 -7.24 0.15 22.14
C GLU A 184 -7.10 -1.13 21.31
N SER A 185 -6.14 -1.18 20.37
CA SER A 185 -5.89 -2.39 19.56
C SER A 185 -4.61 -3.13 19.92
N LYS A 186 -3.83 -2.62 20.88
CA LYS A 186 -2.55 -3.20 21.30
C LYS A 186 -2.68 -4.64 21.81
N GLN A 187 -3.83 -4.97 22.41
CA GLN A 187 -4.16 -6.32 22.90
C GLN A 187 -4.06 -7.41 21.81
N TRP A 188 -4.26 -7.05 20.53
CA TRP A 188 -4.23 -7.99 19.42
C TRP A 188 -2.82 -8.34 18.95
N GLU A 189 -1.80 -7.57 19.35
CA GLU A 189 -0.45 -7.68 18.79
C GLU A 189 0.17 -9.07 18.99
N GLU A 190 0.10 -9.62 20.21
CA GLU A 190 0.71 -10.90 20.53
C GLU A 190 0.05 -12.03 19.74
N TRP A 191 -1.28 -12.07 19.73
CA TRP A 191 -2.05 -13.07 18.98
C TRP A 191 -1.80 -12.98 17.47
N LEU A 192 -1.80 -11.78 16.90
CA LEU A 192 -1.52 -11.60 15.47
C LEU A 192 -0.08 -12.03 15.11
N ASN A 193 0.88 -11.77 16.01
CA ASN A 193 2.26 -12.21 15.84
C ASN A 193 2.38 -13.74 15.85
N GLN A 194 1.64 -14.41 16.73
CA GLN A 194 1.55 -15.88 16.77
C GLN A 194 0.95 -16.42 15.46
N VAL A 195 -0.18 -15.88 15.00
CA VAL A 195 -0.84 -16.32 13.75
C VAL A 195 0.09 -16.12 12.54
N PHE A 196 0.80 -15.00 12.45
CA PHE A 196 1.74 -14.75 11.35
C PHE A 196 2.91 -15.74 11.34
N SER A 197 3.46 -16.01 12.52
CA SER A 197 4.67 -16.82 12.70
C SER A 197 4.41 -18.33 12.59
N ASP A 198 3.16 -18.75 12.73
CA ASP A 198 2.77 -20.15 12.57
C ASP A 198 2.80 -20.61 11.10
N GLU A 199 3.84 -21.35 10.73
CA GLU A 199 3.97 -21.92 9.39
C GLU A 199 2.99 -23.07 9.09
N SER A 200 2.23 -23.56 10.08
CA SER A 200 1.11 -24.50 9.84
C SER A 200 -0.20 -23.80 9.48
N MET A 201 -0.29 -22.49 9.66
CA MET A 201 -1.46 -21.69 9.29
C MET A 201 -1.52 -21.44 7.78
N ASP A 202 -2.73 -21.32 7.23
CA ASP A 202 -2.91 -21.00 5.82
C ASP A 202 -2.40 -19.59 5.48
N GLY A 203 -2.01 -19.39 4.22
CA GLY A 203 -1.39 -18.13 3.82
C GLY A 203 -2.29 -16.91 3.92
N LEU A 204 -3.60 -17.07 3.72
CA LEU A 204 -4.53 -15.96 3.83
C LEU A 204 -4.57 -15.42 5.26
N ASN A 205 -4.74 -16.29 6.27
CA ASN A 205 -4.72 -15.84 7.66
C ASN A 205 -3.38 -15.24 8.08
N ARG A 206 -2.25 -15.86 7.68
CA ARG A 206 -0.92 -15.31 7.97
C ARG A 206 -0.73 -13.93 7.37
N TYR A 207 -1.10 -13.75 6.10
CA TYR A 207 -1.02 -12.45 5.43
C TYR A 207 -1.98 -11.42 6.04
N MET A 208 -3.21 -11.83 6.38
CA MET A 208 -4.18 -10.95 7.03
C MET A 208 -3.68 -10.50 8.40
N ALA A 209 -3.04 -11.38 9.18
CA ALA A 209 -2.42 -11.04 10.45
C ALA A 209 -1.35 -9.96 10.28
N LEU A 210 -0.47 -10.11 9.29
CA LEU A 210 0.55 -9.11 8.97
C LEU A 210 -0.03 -7.74 8.62
N ILE A 211 -1.12 -7.70 7.85
CA ILE A 211 -1.78 -6.43 7.52
C ILE A 211 -2.20 -5.71 8.81
N ARG A 212 -2.83 -6.42 9.76
CA ARG A 212 -3.26 -5.85 11.04
C ARG A 212 -2.08 -5.44 11.90
N LEU A 213 -1.04 -6.28 11.99
CA LEU A 213 0.21 -5.93 12.65
C LEU A 213 0.82 -4.66 12.08
N SER A 214 0.75 -4.46 10.76
CA SER A 214 1.25 -3.24 10.11
C SER A 214 0.49 -2.00 10.61
N PHE A 215 -0.84 -2.06 10.72
CA PHE A 215 -1.63 -0.97 11.32
C PHE A 215 -1.21 -0.70 12.77
N ILE A 216 -1.10 -1.73 13.60
CA ILE A 216 -0.66 -1.60 15.01
C ILE A 216 0.76 -1.00 15.05
N GLY A 217 1.69 -1.55 14.28
CA GLY A 217 3.08 -1.12 14.28
C GLY A 217 3.26 0.32 13.82
N PHE A 218 2.52 0.78 12.80
CA PHE A 218 2.55 2.18 12.39
C PHE A 218 1.85 3.12 13.38
N ASN A 219 0.79 2.67 14.07
CA ASN A 219 0.08 3.49 15.05
C ASN A 219 0.84 3.64 16.37
N TYR A 220 1.52 2.58 16.81
CA TYR A 220 2.26 2.51 18.08
C TYR A 220 3.79 2.63 17.90
N ASN A 221 4.26 3.04 16.72
CA ASN A 221 5.68 3.23 16.39
C ASN A 221 6.57 1.98 16.63
N LYS A 222 6.02 0.77 16.46
CA LYS A 222 6.75 -0.51 16.60
C LYS A 222 7.42 -0.91 15.29
N PHE A 223 8.27 -0.02 14.75
CA PHE A 223 8.90 -0.21 13.44
C PHE A 223 9.89 -1.40 13.41
N GLY A 224 10.57 -1.68 14.53
CA GLY A 224 11.48 -2.83 14.64
C GLY A 224 10.77 -4.17 14.44
N LEU A 225 9.60 -4.35 15.08
CA LEU A 225 8.75 -5.54 14.90
C LEU A 225 8.36 -5.70 13.43
N LEU A 226 7.93 -4.62 12.77
CA LEU A 226 7.54 -4.66 11.37
C LEU A 226 8.72 -5.01 10.45
N LEU A 227 9.91 -4.47 10.72
CA LEU A 227 11.11 -4.74 9.93
C LEU A 227 11.45 -6.23 9.95
N GLU A 228 11.42 -6.87 11.12
CA GLU A 228 11.63 -8.30 11.27
C GLU A 228 10.67 -9.12 10.39
N LYS A 229 9.37 -8.81 10.45
CA LYS A 229 8.36 -9.56 9.68
C LYS A 229 8.48 -9.34 8.18
N PHE A 230 8.82 -8.12 7.76
CA PHE A 230 9.04 -7.83 6.34
C PHE A 230 10.31 -8.46 5.80
N ASN A 231 11.38 -8.56 6.60
CA ASN A 231 12.60 -9.28 6.17
C ASN A 231 12.32 -10.77 5.97
N TYR A 232 11.59 -11.40 6.89
CA TYR A 232 11.14 -12.78 6.70
C TYR A 232 10.31 -12.95 5.41
N LEU A 233 9.40 -12.01 5.11
CA LEU A 233 8.63 -12.08 3.86
C LEU A 233 9.45 -11.84 2.60
N ASP A 234 10.46 -10.97 2.65
CA ASP A 234 11.36 -10.71 1.52
C ASP A 234 11.98 -12.03 1.05
N GLU A 235 12.55 -12.80 1.98
CA GLU A 235 13.10 -14.13 1.71
C GLU A 235 12.06 -15.08 1.12
N LYS A 236 10.88 -15.18 1.73
CA LYS A 236 9.81 -16.09 1.27
C LYS A 236 9.28 -15.69 -0.12
N PHE A 237 9.15 -14.40 -0.42
CA PHE A 237 8.71 -13.94 -1.74
C PHE A 237 9.73 -14.26 -2.84
N THR A 238 11.04 -14.21 -2.56
CA THR A 238 12.06 -14.62 -3.55
C THR A 238 11.98 -16.10 -3.91
N GLN A 239 11.40 -16.91 -3.02
CA GLN A 239 11.16 -18.34 -3.21
C GLN A 239 9.80 -18.62 -3.89
N GLY A 240 9.01 -17.58 -4.19
CA GLY A 240 7.67 -17.72 -4.78
C GLY A 240 6.56 -18.04 -3.77
N PHE A 241 6.84 -18.00 -2.47
CA PHE A 241 5.86 -18.31 -1.43
C PHE A 241 4.84 -17.19 -1.27
N PHE A 242 3.55 -17.54 -1.21
CA PHE A 242 2.42 -16.60 -1.13
C PHE A 242 2.46 -15.47 -2.17
N TYR A 243 3.03 -15.76 -3.34
CA TYR A 243 3.14 -14.79 -4.39
C TYR A 243 1.76 -14.49 -4.97
N SER A 244 1.38 -13.23 -4.96
CA SER A 244 0.62 -12.64 -6.06
C SER A 244 1.17 -11.26 -6.34
N LYS A 245 1.02 -10.78 -7.57
CA LYS A 245 1.48 -9.43 -7.89
C LYS A 245 0.80 -8.37 -7.01
N ARG A 246 -0.47 -8.58 -6.61
CA ARG A 246 -1.19 -7.68 -5.70
C ARG A 246 -0.54 -7.62 -4.31
N ILE A 247 -0.25 -8.77 -3.72
CA ILE A 247 0.39 -8.89 -2.41
C ILE A 247 1.78 -8.24 -2.43
N LEU A 248 2.56 -8.51 -3.48
CA LEU A 248 3.91 -8.00 -3.60
C LEU A 248 3.97 -6.46 -3.77
N LEU A 249 3.02 -5.86 -4.49
CA LEU A 249 2.92 -4.39 -4.56
C LEU A 249 2.59 -3.77 -3.20
N ASN A 250 1.72 -4.42 -2.42
CA ASN A 250 1.40 -3.97 -1.07
C ASN A 250 2.62 -4.06 -0.15
N TYR A 251 3.36 -5.16 -0.23
CA TYR A 251 4.64 -5.35 0.47
C TYR A 251 5.61 -4.19 0.18
N TYR A 252 5.83 -3.84 -1.10
CA TYR A 252 6.71 -2.73 -1.44
C TYR A 252 6.21 -1.38 -0.92
N ASN A 253 4.90 -1.12 -0.95
CA ASN A 253 4.39 0.11 -0.35
C ASN A 253 4.64 0.16 1.18
N ASN A 254 4.50 -0.96 1.88
CA ASN A 254 4.82 -1.02 3.31
C ASN A 254 6.32 -0.84 3.57
N ARG A 255 7.20 -1.41 2.73
CA ARG A 255 8.65 -1.14 2.78
C ARG A 255 8.95 0.35 2.59
N LEU A 256 8.31 1.01 1.61
CA LEU A 256 8.42 2.46 1.46
C LEU A 256 8.09 3.19 2.77
N LEU A 257 6.94 2.85 3.37
CA LEU A 257 6.49 3.51 4.60
C LEU A 257 7.49 3.29 5.74
N LEU A 258 8.02 2.08 5.87
CA LEU A 258 8.98 1.72 6.90
C LEU A 258 10.33 2.42 6.72
N HIS A 259 10.92 2.34 5.53
CA HIS A 259 12.18 3.03 5.20
C HIS A 259 12.05 4.56 5.35
N SER A 260 10.88 5.12 5.02
CA SER A 260 10.60 6.53 5.28
C SER A 260 10.59 6.89 6.78
N ARG A 261 10.31 5.95 7.69
CA ARG A 261 10.39 6.20 9.15
C ARG A 261 11.82 6.15 9.67
N PHE A 262 12.69 5.38 9.03
CA PHE A 262 14.12 5.33 9.31
C PHE A 262 14.94 6.41 8.59
N ASN A 263 14.30 7.33 7.86
CA ASN A 263 14.94 8.34 7.02
C ASN A 263 15.81 7.75 5.89
N GLU A 264 15.55 6.50 5.49
CA GLU A 264 16.23 5.82 4.38
C GLU A 264 15.50 6.13 3.06
N TYR A 265 15.58 7.39 2.64
CA TYR A 265 14.70 7.93 1.61
C TYR A 265 14.94 7.35 0.21
N ASP A 266 16.18 7.01 -0.15
CA ASP A 266 16.47 6.37 -1.44
C ASP A 266 15.82 4.99 -1.55
N LEU A 267 15.91 4.19 -0.47
CA LEU A 267 15.21 2.91 -0.38
C LEU A 267 13.70 3.11 -0.41
N ALA A 268 13.18 4.11 0.31
CA ALA A 268 11.76 4.41 0.31
C ALA A 268 11.25 4.75 -1.10
N ILE A 269 11.98 5.56 -1.86
CA ILE A 269 11.64 5.92 -3.24
C ILE A 269 11.71 4.70 -4.16
N TYR A 270 12.78 3.89 -4.04
CA TYR A 270 12.94 2.64 -4.78
C TYR A 270 11.72 1.73 -4.61
N TYR A 271 11.36 1.41 -3.37
CA TYR A 271 10.19 0.59 -3.06
C TYR A 271 8.86 1.24 -3.47
N GLY A 272 8.77 2.57 -3.40
CA GLY A 272 7.62 3.31 -3.90
C GLY A 272 7.38 3.10 -5.39
N TYR A 273 8.43 3.18 -6.20
CA TYR A 273 8.32 2.95 -7.63
C TYR A 273 7.94 1.51 -7.96
N LEU A 274 8.42 0.53 -7.18
CA LEU A 274 7.99 -0.86 -7.31
C LEU A 274 6.49 -1.02 -7.01
N SER A 275 5.98 -0.38 -5.96
CA SER A 275 4.57 -0.52 -5.55
C SER A 275 3.55 0.03 -6.56
N ILE A 276 3.96 0.94 -7.46
CA ILE A 276 3.09 1.53 -8.48
C ILE A 276 3.27 0.92 -9.89
N ARG A 277 4.04 -0.17 -10.04
CA ARG A 277 4.26 -0.79 -11.37
C ARG A 277 3.00 -1.34 -12.04
N LYS A 278 1.96 -1.68 -11.26
CA LYS A 278 0.65 -2.08 -11.78
C LYS A 278 -0.46 -1.36 -11.04
N LYS A 279 -1.52 -1.03 -11.79
CA LYS A 279 -2.73 -0.41 -11.26
C LYS A 279 -3.63 -1.46 -10.62
N ASN A 280 -4.00 -1.26 -9.37
CA ASN A 280 -4.98 -2.03 -8.62
C ASN A 280 -5.86 -1.08 -7.78
N HIS A 281 -6.69 -1.62 -6.89
CA HIS A 281 -7.59 -0.81 -6.05
C HIS A 281 -6.84 0.21 -5.16
N ASP A 282 -5.62 -0.15 -4.71
CA ASP A 282 -4.80 0.65 -3.81
C ASP A 282 -3.80 1.56 -4.54
N TYR A 283 -3.81 1.59 -5.87
CA TYR A 283 -2.84 2.35 -6.67
C TYR A 283 -2.72 3.82 -6.26
N ILE A 284 -3.85 4.49 -5.99
CA ILE A 284 -3.84 5.90 -5.54
C ILE A 284 -3.24 6.03 -4.15
N PHE A 285 -3.46 5.06 -3.26
CA PHE A 285 -2.82 5.05 -1.95
C PHE A 285 -1.28 4.94 -2.08
N TYR A 286 -0.79 4.07 -2.96
CA TYR A 286 0.64 3.90 -3.22
C TYR A 286 1.28 5.16 -3.83
N VAL A 287 0.60 5.78 -4.81
CA VAL A 287 1.01 7.05 -5.41
C VAL A 287 1.12 8.16 -4.36
N ASN A 288 0.13 8.26 -3.45
CA ASN A 288 0.14 9.26 -2.39
C ASN A 288 1.38 9.12 -1.48
N ASN A 289 1.71 7.89 -1.10
CA ASN A 289 2.85 7.62 -0.23
C ASN A 289 4.19 7.94 -0.92
N LEU A 290 4.37 7.53 -2.18
CA LEU A 290 5.56 7.89 -2.96
C LEU A 290 5.68 9.39 -3.17
N CYS A 291 4.59 10.07 -3.53
CA CYS A 291 4.59 11.53 -3.69
C CYS A 291 5.01 12.24 -2.39
N ALA A 292 4.51 11.78 -1.23
CA ALA A 292 4.90 12.33 0.06
C ALA A 292 6.41 12.20 0.33
N VAL A 293 7.01 11.07 -0.04
CA VAL A 293 8.46 10.85 0.11
C VAL A 293 9.25 11.73 -0.87
N LEU A 294 8.85 11.79 -2.14
CA LEU A 294 9.50 12.63 -3.16
C LEU A 294 9.50 14.12 -2.76
N LEU A 295 8.39 14.62 -2.23
CA LEU A 295 8.29 16.01 -1.75
C LEU A 295 9.22 16.28 -0.56
N ARG A 296 9.38 15.33 0.37
CA ARG A 296 10.33 15.47 1.50
C ARG A 296 11.79 15.48 1.04
N GLN A 297 12.09 14.85 -0.09
CA GLN A 297 13.42 14.86 -0.70
C GLN A 297 13.60 16.00 -1.72
N HIS A 298 12.69 16.97 -1.73
CA HIS A 298 12.71 18.09 -2.68
C HIS A 298 12.73 17.68 -4.16
N ARG A 299 12.33 16.43 -4.49
CA ARG A 299 12.15 15.92 -5.86
C ARG A 299 10.82 16.39 -6.45
N ASN A 300 10.63 17.71 -6.47
CA ASN A 300 9.34 18.37 -6.68
C ASN A 300 8.78 18.15 -8.07
N GLU A 301 9.61 18.26 -9.12
CA GLU A 301 9.17 18.06 -10.51
C GLU A 301 8.70 16.63 -10.74
N GLU A 302 9.44 15.67 -10.17
CA GLU A 302 9.14 14.26 -10.25
C GLU A 302 7.84 13.90 -9.51
N ALA A 303 7.65 14.45 -8.30
CA ALA A 303 6.39 14.32 -7.58
C ALA A 303 5.20 14.84 -8.40
N LEU A 304 5.35 16.03 -9.03
CA LEU A 304 4.30 16.59 -9.87
C LEU A 304 4.01 15.74 -11.11
N LYS A 305 5.05 15.21 -11.76
CA LYS A 305 4.92 14.30 -12.91
C LYS A 305 4.22 13.00 -12.53
N LEU A 306 4.58 12.42 -11.38
CA LEU A 306 3.94 11.23 -10.82
C LEU A 306 2.44 11.46 -10.60
N MET A 307 2.08 12.56 -9.93
CA MET A 307 0.67 12.87 -9.67
C MET A 307 -0.09 13.05 -10.99
N ARG A 308 0.41 13.85 -11.92
CA ARG A 308 -0.22 14.05 -13.25
C ARG A 308 -0.46 12.73 -13.98
N LYS A 309 0.49 11.79 -13.93
CA LYS A 309 0.36 10.46 -14.54
C LYS A 309 -0.75 9.63 -13.90
N ALA A 310 -0.99 9.78 -12.61
CA ALA A 310 -2.02 9.05 -11.84
C ALA A 310 -3.40 9.74 -11.83
N ALA A 311 -3.53 10.91 -12.45
CA ALA A 311 -4.79 11.66 -12.50
C ALA A 311 -5.98 10.88 -13.09
N PRO A 312 -5.82 10.05 -14.16
CA PRO A 312 -6.93 9.25 -14.69
C PRO A 312 -7.51 8.29 -13.64
N GLU A 313 -6.65 7.60 -12.88
CA GLU A 313 -7.06 6.65 -11.84
C GLU A 313 -7.72 7.37 -10.66
N MET A 314 -7.24 8.56 -10.32
CA MET A 314 -7.84 9.36 -9.25
C MET A 314 -9.27 9.80 -9.61
N LYS A 315 -9.54 10.12 -10.88
CA LYS A 315 -10.89 10.55 -11.28
C LYS A 315 -11.93 9.46 -11.03
N VAL A 316 -11.58 8.20 -11.29
CA VAL A 316 -12.49 7.04 -11.21
C VAL A 316 -12.57 6.41 -9.82
N THR A 317 -11.62 6.69 -8.91
CA THR A 317 -11.69 6.12 -7.56
C THR A 317 -12.87 6.69 -6.75
N LYS A 318 -13.60 5.78 -6.10
CA LYS A 318 -14.69 6.09 -5.15
C LYS A 318 -14.19 6.16 -3.70
N ASN A 319 -12.94 5.78 -3.44
CA ASN A 319 -12.35 5.85 -2.12
C ASN A 319 -11.93 7.30 -1.80
N PHE A 320 -12.82 8.06 -1.15
CA PHE A 320 -12.59 9.47 -0.83
C PHE A 320 -11.41 9.69 0.11
N HIS A 321 -11.11 8.74 1.00
CA HIS A 321 -9.94 8.84 1.86
C HIS A 321 -8.65 8.94 1.04
N ASN A 322 -8.49 8.09 0.02
CA ASN A 322 -7.34 8.13 -0.88
C ASN A 322 -7.43 9.29 -1.89
N LYS A 323 -8.64 9.63 -2.35
CA LYS A 323 -8.86 10.76 -3.28
C LYS A 323 -8.48 12.10 -2.68
N ILE A 324 -8.90 12.37 -1.44
CA ILE A 324 -8.55 13.60 -0.72
C ILE A 324 -7.05 13.63 -0.44
N GLY A 325 -6.45 12.50 -0.07
CA GLY A 325 -4.99 12.37 0.06
C GLY A 325 -4.25 12.75 -1.22
N TYR A 326 -4.71 12.25 -2.37
CA TYR A 326 -4.15 12.59 -3.67
C TYR A 326 -4.26 14.09 -3.93
N VAL A 327 -5.44 14.68 -3.70
CA VAL A 327 -5.66 16.10 -3.96
C VAL A 327 -4.73 16.96 -3.10
N ALA A 328 -4.60 16.64 -1.81
CA ALA A 328 -3.68 17.35 -0.92
C ALA A 328 -2.22 17.27 -1.42
N PHE A 329 -1.72 16.08 -1.76
CA PHE A 329 -0.36 15.94 -2.27
C PHE A 329 -0.17 16.57 -3.65
N TYR A 330 -1.19 16.60 -4.50
CA TYR A 330 -1.13 17.27 -5.79
C TYR A 330 -1.04 18.80 -5.63
N ILE A 331 -1.82 19.37 -4.72
CA ILE A 331 -1.74 20.79 -4.35
C ILE A 331 -0.35 21.10 -3.78
N LYS A 332 0.18 20.27 -2.87
CA LYS A 332 1.53 20.46 -2.31
C LYS A 332 2.62 20.39 -3.40
N ALA A 333 2.49 19.45 -4.34
CA ALA A 333 3.39 19.35 -5.49
C ALA A 333 3.30 20.58 -6.41
N LEU A 334 2.10 21.12 -6.66
CA LEU A 334 1.94 22.36 -7.42
C LEU A 334 2.63 23.55 -6.72
N ASN A 335 2.43 23.72 -5.41
CA ASN A 335 3.10 24.76 -4.63
C ASN A 335 4.61 24.65 -4.70
N SER A 336 5.15 23.44 -4.52
CA SER A 336 6.59 23.15 -4.53
C SER A 336 7.24 23.36 -5.91
N ASN A 337 6.42 23.50 -6.97
CA ASN A 337 6.85 23.84 -8.33
C ASN A 337 6.46 25.29 -8.72
N ASN A 338 6.20 26.17 -7.75
CA ASN A 338 5.81 27.57 -7.96
C ASN A 338 4.49 27.75 -8.73
N LEU A 339 3.62 26.74 -8.77
CA LEU A 339 2.31 26.78 -9.43
C LEU A 339 1.18 27.06 -8.42
N SER A 340 1.41 27.96 -7.46
CA SER A 340 0.50 28.22 -6.34
C SER A 340 -0.87 28.75 -6.76
N LYS A 341 -0.97 29.49 -7.87
CA LYS A 341 -2.26 29.90 -8.45
C LYS A 341 -3.09 28.70 -8.91
N ASN A 342 -2.45 27.71 -9.53
CA ASN A 342 -3.12 26.50 -9.97
C ASN A 342 -3.53 25.64 -8.77
N ALA A 343 -2.68 25.60 -7.74
CA ALA A 343 -2.94 24.92 -6.48
C ALA A 343 -4.19 25.50 -5.78
N GLU A 344 -4.29 26.83 -5.67
CA GLU A 344 -5.44 27.53 -5.08
C GLU A 344 -6.73 27.23 -5.84
N ASN A 345 -6.70 27.38 -7.17
CA ASN A 345 -7.87 27.10 -8.02
C ASN A 345 -8.34 25.65 -7.88
N TYR A 346 -7.40 24.70 -7.86
CA TYR A 346 -7.72 23.28 -7.72
C TYR A 346 -8.33 22.96 -6.35
N ALA A 347 -7.79 23.54 -5.28
CA ALA A 347 -8.33 23.40 -3.93
C ALA A 347 -9.74 23.98 -3.83
N ASP A 348 -9.99 25.16 -4.39
CA ASP A 348 -11.31 25.79 -4.43
C ASP A 348 -12.35 24.93 -5.15
N THR A 349 -12.03 24.48 -6.37
CA THR A 349 -12.94 23.65 -7.15
C THR A 349 -13.24 22.33 -6.44
N PHE A 350 -12.22 21.69 -5.86
CA PHE A 350 -12.40 20.41 -5.18
C PHE A 350 -13.22 20.55 -3.89
N LEU A 351 -12.92 21.57 -3.06
CA LEU A 351 -13.65 21.81 -1.83
C LEU A 351 -15.13 22.14 -2.11
N LYS A 352 -15.42 22.93 -3.15
CA LYS A 352 -16.80 23.23 -3.57
C LYS A 352 -17.55 21.96 -4.00
N ALA A 353 -16.90 21.04 -4.70
CA ALA A 353 -17.54 19.84 -5.21
C ALA A 353 -17.71 18.74 -4.14
N TYR A 354 -16.80 18.65 -3.17
CA TYR A 354 -16.70 17.52 -2.24
C TYR A 354 -16.56 17.97 -0.78
N GLU A 355 -17.24 19.06 -0.40
CA GLU A 355 -17.13 19.67 0.93
C GLU A 355 -17.40 18.66 2.06
N LYS A 356 -18.47 17.87 1.92
CA LYS A 356 -18.89 16.89 2.94
C LYS A 356 -17.85 15.79 3.11
N GLU A 357 -17.31 15.28 2.01
CA GLU A 357 -16.32 14.21 2.02
C GLU A 357 -14.98 14.69 2.57
N VAL A 358 -14.55 15.91 2.21
CA VAL A 358 -13.35 16.55 2.77
C VAL A 358 -13.47 16.61 4.29
N LEU A 359 -14.58 17.16 4.80
CA LEU A 359 -14.82 17.30 6.24
C LEU A 359 -14.89 15.96 6.97
N ARG A 360 -15.43 14.92 6.32
CA ARG A 360 -15.61 13.59 6.91
C ARG A 360 -14.30 12.80 7.01
N PHE A 361 -13.47 12.78 5.97
CA PHE A 361 -12.41 11.76 5.86
C PHE A 361 -11.01 12.28 6.21
N ARG A 362 -10.56 13.38 5.59
CA ARG A 362 -9.16 13.86 5.70
C ARG A 362 -9.07 15.39 5.72
N TRP A 363 -9.96 16.03 6.47
CA TRP A 363 -10.07 17.50 6.55
C TRP A 363 -8.75 18.15 6.98
N HIS A 364 -8.09 17.62 8.02
CA HIS A 364 -6.86 18.21 8.55
C HIS A 364 -5.75 18.25 7.49
N LEU A 365 -5.54 17.14 6.77
CA LEU A 365 -4.56 17.07 5.68
C LEU A 365 -4.91 18.04 4.53
N PHE A 366 -6.17 18.05 4.10
CA PHE A 366 -6.61 18.91 3.01
C PHE A 366 -6.44 20.40 3.35
N PHE A 367 -6.94 20.81 4.52
CA PHE A 367 -6.88 22.21 4.94
C PHE A 367 -5.45 22.64 5.29
N SER A 368 -4.59 21.77 5.83
CA SER A 368 -3.18 22.11 6.04
C SER A 368 -2.51 22.59 4.75
N VAL A 369 -2.66 21.83 3.65
CA VAL A 369 -2.06 22.19 2.36
C VAL A 369 -2.80 23.37 1.71
N TYR A 370 -4.13 23.45 1.88
CA TYR A 370 -4.87 24.57 1.29
C TYR A 370 -4.52 25.90 1.97
N LEU A 371 -4.48 25.96 3.29
CA LEU A 371 -4.08 27.17 4.02
C LEU A 371 -2.61 27.55 3.71
N GLU A 372 -1.71 26.57 3.62
CA GLU A 372 -0.33 26.77 3.16
C GLU A 372 -0.27 27.42 1.76
N THR A 373 -1.11 26.95 0.83
CA THR A 373 -1.25 27.56 -0.51
C THR A 373 -1.64 29.03 -0.42
N LEU A 374 -2.60 29.37 0.45
CA LEU A 374 -3.06 30.75 0.62
C LEU A 374 -1.97 31.65 1.22
N LEU A 375 -1.10 31.11 2.08
CA LEU A 375 0.09 31.83 2.56
C LEU A 375 1.09 32.11 1.44
N PHE A 376 1.41 31.12 0.60
CA PHE A 376 2.26 31.36 -0.58
C PHE A 376 1.68 32.42 -1.53
N ARG A 377 0.35 32.53 -1.58
CA ARG A 377 -0.37 33.54 -2.37
C ARG A 377 -0.54 34.88 -1.64
N LYS A 378 -0.07 35.00 -0.41
CA LYS A 378 -0.27 36.17 0.49
C LYS A 378 -1.75 36.52 0.70
N ASN A 379 -2.65 35.55 0.55
CA ASN A 379 -4.10 35.74 0.69
C ASN A 379 -4.55 35.41 2.12
N HIS A 380 -4.02 36.16 3.07
CA HIS A 380 -4.24 35.93 4.52
C HIS A 380 -5.71 36.08 4.92
N MET A 381 -6.43 37.05 4.34
CA MET A 381 -7.84 37.25 4.64
C MET A 381 -8.71 36.07 4.21
N LYS A 382 -8.49 35.50 3.01
CA LYS A 382 -9.20 34.31 2.56
C LYS A 382 -8.90 33.11 3.47
N LEU A 383 -7.65 32.96 3.91
CA LEU A 383 -7.23 31.92 4.85
C LEU A 383 -8.02 32.02 6.17
N LEU A 384 -8.05 33.21 6.78
CA LEU A 384 -8.76 33.45 8.04
C LEU A 384 -10.27 33.28 7.90
N ASN A 385 -10.86 33.67 6.77
CA ASN A 385 -12.29 33.49 6.49
C ASN A 385 -12.63 32.00 6.33
N LEU A 386 -11.78 31.24 5.66
CA LEU A 386 -11.97 29.81 5.47
C LEU A 386 -11.83 29.05 6.80
N ALA A 387 -10.83 29.40 7.60
CA ALA A 387 -10.63 28.81 8.93
C ALA A 387 -11.86 29.02 9.83
N ARG A 388 -12.45 30.23 9.80
CA ARG A 388 -13.69 30.56 10.51
C ARG A 388 -14.90 29.81 9.95
N LYS A 389 -15.11 29.82 8.62
CA LYS A 389 -16.25 29.16 7.96
C LYS A 389 -16.35 27.68 8.35
N TYR A 390 -15.22 26.98 8.37
CA TYR A 390 -15.17 25.54 8.64
C TYR A 390 -14.88 25.18 10.10
N LYS A 391 -14.82 26.17 11.01
CA LYS A 391 -14.53 25.98 12.44
C LYS A 391 -13.27 25.14 12.66
N LEU A 392 -12.21 25.47 11.93
CA LEU A 392 -10.96 24.70 11.95
C LEU A 392 -10.29 24.71 13.33
N PRO A 393 -10.21 25.83 14.08
CA PRO A 393 -9.64 25.82 15.43
C PRO A 393 -10.35 24.86 16.39
N GLU A 394 -11.68 24.81 16.35
CA GLU A 394 -12.49 23.94 17.21
C GLU A 394 -12.31 22.47 16.84
N LYS A 395 -12.27 22.17 15.53
CA LYS A 395 -11.98 20.82 15.03
C LYS A 395 -10.57 20.37 15.39
N ASP A 396 -9.60 21.27 15.34
CA ASP A 396 -8.20 20.98 15.64
C ASP A 396 -8.00 20.63 17.13
N LYS A 397 -8.68 21.34 18.05
CA LYS A 397 -8.70 20.98 19.48
C LYS A 397 -9.15 19.53 19.74
N ILE A 398 -10.15 19.05 19.01
CA ILE A 398 -10.58 17.64 19.10
C ILE A 398 -9.53 16.71 18.47
N TYR A 399 -8.88 17.16 17.40
CA TYR A 399 -7.85 16.41 16.67
C TYR A 399 -6.55 16.22 17.46
N GLN A 400 -6.28 17.08 18.45
CA GLN A 400 -5.12 17.01 19.35
C GLN A 400 -4.98 15.68 20.09
N ALA A 401 -6.09 14.97 20.36
CA ALA A 401 -6.08 13.69 21.04
C ALA A 401 -5.37 12.56 20.26
N ARG A 402 -5.02 12.77 18.98
CA ARG A 402 -4.34 11.76 18.16
C ARG A 402 -2.85 11.65 18.50
N ALA A 403 -2.35 10.42 18.61
CA ALA A 403 -0.93 10.15 18.87
C ALA A 403 0.03 10.85 17.90
N ASN A 404 -0.36 10.98 16.62
CA ASN A 404 0.46 11.61 15.57
C ASN A 404 0.05 13.08 15.27
N TYR A 405 -0.62 13.76 16.21
CA TYR A 405 -1.00 15.16 16.05
C TYR A 405 0.21 16.08 15.89
N LEU A 406 0.04 17.11 15.04
CA LEU A 406 0.96 18.23 14.87
C LEU A 406 0.15 19.53 14.74
N PRO A 407 0.59 20.66 15.33
CA PRO A 407 -0.17 21.92 15.38
C PRO A 407 -0.10 22.73 14.07
N VAL A 408 -0.24 22.07 12.93
CA VAL A 408 -0.08 22.69 11.60
C VAL A 408 -1.11 23.80 11.37
N ILE A 409 -2.39 23.51 11.56
CA ILE A 409 -3.47 24.47 11.30
C ILE A 409 -3.38 25.69 12.23
N PRO A 410 -3.22 25.54 13.57
CA PRO A 410 -3.01 26.67 14.47
C PRO A 410 -1.84 27.56 14.07
N TRP A 411 -0.71 26.95 13.65
CA TRP A 411 0.46 27.71 13.23
C TRP A 411 0.21 28.50 11.94
N LEU A 412 -0.47 27.90 10.94
CA LEU A 412 -0.82 28.59 9.69
C LEU A 412 -1.79 29.76 9.95
N ILE A 413 -2.74 29.60 10.86
CA ILE A 413 -3.68 30.66 11.28
C ILE A 413 -2.94 31.78 12.01
N GLY A 414 -2.08 31.44 12.99
CA GLY A 414 -1.27 32.41 13.72
C GLY A 414 -0.41 33.26 12.79
N LEU A 415 0.24 32.61 11.82
CA LEU A 415 1.03 33.27 10.80
C LEU A 415 0.19 34.22 9.92
N ALA A 416 -1.00 33.79 9.52
CA ALA A 416 -1.91 34.65 8.75
C ALA A 416 -2.37 35.88 9.56
N ASN A 417 -2.62 35.72 10.86
CA ASN A 417 -2.96 36.84 11.75
C ASN A 417 -1.78 37.83 11.88
N TYR A 418 -0.57 37.33 12.07
CA TYR A 418 0.63 38.16 12.16
C TYR A 418 0.88 38.93 10.87
N ARG A 419 0.78 38.27 9.71
CA ARG A 419 0.96 38.91 8.39
C ARG A 419 -0.16 39.88 8.02
N SER A 420 -1.30 39.81 8.71
CA SER A 420 -2.42 40.75 8.58
C SER A 420 -2.40 41.83 9.68
N GLU A 421 -1.33 41.92 10.46
CA GLU A 421 -1.17 42.89 11.56
C GLU A 421 -2.26 42.79 12.65
N LEU A 422 -2.92 41.63 12.75
CA LEU A 422 -3.95 41.37 13.77
C LEU A 422 -3.34 40.95 15.11
N ILE A 423 -2.10 40.45 15.08
CA ILE A 423 -1.31 40.11 16.27
C ILE A 423 0.13 40.56 16.06
N THR A 424 0.82 40.79 17.17
CA THR A 424 2.24 41.14 17.24
C THR A 424 3.13 39.90 17.06
N LYS A 425 4.41 40.13 16.75
CA LYS A 425 5.44 39.07 16.69
C LYS A 425 5.55 38.30 18.01
N LYS A 426 5.38 38.99 19.15
CA LYS A 426 5.43 38.38 20.49
C LYS A 426 4.26 37.41 20.72
N GLU A 427 3.05 37.80 20.31
CA GLU A 427 1.85 36.97 20.42
C GLU A 427 1.91 35.75 19.49
N LEU A 428 2.48 35.91 18.30
CA LEU A 428 2.75 34.77 17.42
C LEU A 428 3.71 33.76 18.07
N ILE A 429 4.84 34.22 18.62
CA ILE A 429 5.81 33.34 19.30
C ILE A 429 5.13 32.60 20.45
N LEU A 430 4.31 33.31 21.25
CA LEU A 430 3.56 32.70 22.34
C LEU A 430 2.63 31.59 21.84
N THR A 431 1.86 31.85 20.77
CA THR A 431 0.96 30.84 20.15
C THR A 431 1.72 29.60 19.69
N LEU A 432 2.88 29.78 19.05
CA LEU A 432 3.71 28.67 18.57
C LEU A 432 4.31 27.86 19.73
N LYS A 433 4.71 28.53 20.82
CA LYS A 433 5.23 27.88 22.03
C LYS A 433 4.15 27.09 22.77
N GLU A 434 3.00 27.71 23.06
CA GLU A 434 1.89 27.06 23.78
C GLU A 434 1.42 25.80 23.05
N SER A 435 1.29 25.87 21.72
CA SER A 435 0.91 24.70 20.91
C SER A 435 1.99 23.62 20.82
N THR A 436 3.27 23.98 20.99
CA THR A 436 4.38 23.02 21.09
C THR A 436 4.42 22.37 22.47
N GLU A 437 4.18 23.13 23.54
CA GLU A 437 4.17 22.66 24.93
C GLU A 437 3.07 21.63 25.17
N GLN A 438 1.95 21.74 24.46
CA GLN A 438 0.85 20.76 24.47
C GLN A 438 1.20 19.42 23.82
N LEU A 439 2.33 19.31 23.11
CA LEU A 439 2.80 18.05 22.56
C LEU A 439 3.56 17.24 23.61
N SER A 440 3.34 15.93 23.63
CA SER A 440 4.17 14.99 24.39
C SER A 440 5.61 14.94 23.88
N ASP A 441 6.56 14.52 24.72
CA ASP A 441 7.97 14.37 24.32
C ASP A 441 8.15 13.34 23.19
N ALA A 442 7.29 12.31 23.18
CA ALA A 442 7.21 11.36 22.08
C ALA A 442 6.81 12.02 20.76
N GLN A 443 5.92 13.02 20.78
CA GLN A 443 5.50 13.77 19.59
C GLN A 443 6.56 14.78 19.13
N LYS A 444 7.21 15.47 20.07
CA LYS A 444 8.29 16.43 19.78
C LYS A 444 9.52 15.76 19.17
N SER A 445 9.81 14.53 19.59
CA SER A 445 10.92 13.74 19.05
C SER A 445 10.65 13.14 17.67
N LEU A 446 9.40 13.20 17.15
CA LEU A 446 9.08 12.68 15.83
C LEU A 446 9.81 13.48 14.72
N PRO A 447 10.39 12.80 13.71
CA PRO A 447 10.92 13.47 12.52
C PRO A 447 9.91 14.40 11.82
N SER A 448 8.61 14.09 11.92
CA SER A 448 7.55 14.92 11.34
C SER A 448 7.40 16.27 12.02
N PHE A 449 7.73 16.40 13.31
CA PHE A 449 7.74 17.69 13.99
C PHE A 449 8.92 18.55 13.52
N LYS A 450 10.12 17.97 13.40
CA LYS A 450 11.29 18.66 12.83
C LYS A 450 11.01 19.16 11.41
N ASN A 451 10.41 18.31 10.57
CA ASN A 451 10.03 18.71 9.21
C ASN A 451 8.98 19.83 9.20
N LEU A 452 8.04 19.85 10.16
CA LEU A 452 7.09 20.97 10.29
C LEU A 452 7.81 22.28 10.59
N VAL A 453 8.78 22.26 11.50
CA VAL A 453 9.58 23.45 11.84
C VAL A 453 10.36 23.94 10.61
N GLU A 454 10.96 23.04 9.83
CA GLU A 454 11.63 23.38 8.57
C GLU A 454 10.66 23.95 7.51
N ASP A 455 9.49 23.35 7.31
CA ASP A 455 8.46 23.86 6.40
C ASP A 455 8.05 25.31 6.80
N PHE A 456 8.00 25.60 8.11
CA PHE A 456 7.67 26.93 8.63
C PHE A 456 8.82 27.96 8.53
N LYS A 457 10.08 27.53 8.47
CA LYS A 457 11.24 28.43 8.28
C LYS A 457 11.12 29.24 7.00
N VAL A 458 10.52 28.67 5.96
CA VAL A 458 10.28 29.34 4.67
C VAL A 458 9.43 30.60 4.84
N PHE A 459 8.48 30.59 5.78
CA PHE A 459 7.57 31.71 5.97
C PHE A 459 8.05 32.70 7.03
N ILE A 460 8.78 32.24 8.05
CA ILE A 460 9.29 33.08 9.14
C ILE A 460 10.65 32.57 9.67
N PRO A 461 11.75 32.84 8.95
CA PRO A 461 13.08 32.35 9.34
C PRO A 461 13.57 32.93 10.68
N GLU A 462 13.07 34.12 11.04
CA GLU A 462 13.44 34.87 12.25
C GLU A 462 12.79 34.35 13.56
N ILE A 463 11.76 33.51 13.50
CA ILE A 463 11.03 33.00 14.68
C ILE A 463 11.34 31.53 14.95
N THR A 464 11.65 30.77 13.91
CA THR A 464 11.81 29.32 13.97
C THR A 464 13.02 28.86 14.79
N ASN A 465 14.07 29.69 14.89
CA ASN A 465 15.19 29.43 15.80
C ASN A 465 14.79 29.46 17.29
N LEU A 466 13.64 30.05 17.63
CA LEU A 466 13.11 30.12 19.00
C LEU A 466 12.21 28.93 19.36
N LEU A 467 11.96 28.02 18.42
CA LEU A 467 11.16 26.81 18.57
C LEU A 467 12.00 25.53 18.70
N ILE A 468 13.30 25.62 18.42
CA ILE A 468 14.26 24.52 18.59
C ILE A 468 14.77 24.59 20.02
N VAL A 469 14.22 23.76 20.90
CA VAL A 469 14.75 23.44 22.24
C VAL A 469 15.13 21.97 22.26
#